data_AF-I3SAZ2-F1
#
_entry.id   AF-I3SAZ2-F1
#
_cell.length_a   1.000
_cell.length_b   1.000
_cell.length_c   1.000
_cell.angle_alpha   90.00
_cell.angle_beta   90.00
_cell.angle_gamma   90.00
#
_symmetry.space_group_name_H-M   'P 1'
#
loop_
_entity.id
_entity.type
_entity.pdbx_description
1 polymer ?
#
loop_
_entity_poly.entity_id
_entity_poly.type
_entity_poly.pdbx_seq_one_letter_code
_entity_poly.pdbx_strand_id
1 'polypeptide(L)'
;MIIYYQFERLFQFARRIEDLMFTVAPEEIPFQLGLSKMDLRKMLKSSLSGVDKSITAMYKKLQKNLTSEELLPSLWDKCKKEFLDKYESFAQLVAKIYPTETIPSVAEMRDLLASM
;
A
#
# COMPACT_ATOMS: atom_id res chain seq x y z
N MET A 1 0.24 -13.20 -1.04
CA MET A 1 -1.23 -12.95 -0.96
C MET A 1 -1.64 -11.96 -2.04
N ILE A 2 -2.91 -11.96 -2.46
CA ILE A 2 -3.39 -11.18 -3.62
C ILE A 2 -3.11 -9.67 -3.53
N ILE A 3 -3.08 -9.15 -2.31
CA ILE A 3 -2.75 -7.75 -2.02
C ILE A 3 -1.33 -7.37 -2.49
N TYR A 4 -0.38 -8.31 -2.43
CA TYR A 4 1.00 -8.05 -2.84
C TYR A 4 1.13 -7.96 -4.35
N TYR A 5 0.30 -8.69 -5.08
CA TYR A 5 0.27 -8.57 -6.54
C TYR A 5 -0.33 -7.22 -6.95
N GLN A 6 -1.40 -6.79 -6.28
CA GLN A 6 -2.10 -5.56 -6.65
C GLN A 6 -1.33 -4.30 -6.25
N PHE A 7 -0.66 -4.31 -5.09
CA PHE A 7 0.06 -3.17 -4.53
C PHE A 7 1.57 -3.40 -4.47
N GLU A 8 2.09 -4.23 -5.37
CA GLU A 8 3.50 -4.64 -5.39
C GLU A 8 4.45 -3.44 -5.34
N ARG A 9 4.22 -2.46 -6.22
CA ARG A 9 5.07 -1.27 -6.32
C ARG A 9 5.10 -0.44 -5.04
N LEU A 10 3.96 -0.30 -4.37
CA LEU A 10 3.86 0.42 -3.10
C LEU A 10 4.66 -0.29 -2.01
N PHE A 11 4.48 -1.60 -1.89
CA PHE A 11 5.19 -2.38 -0.86
C PHE A 11 6.69 -2.51 -1.16
N GLN A 12 7.09 -2.61 -2.43
CA GLN A 12 8.50 -2.59 -2.81
C GLN A 12 9.15 -1.24 -2.52
N PHE A 13 8.45 -0.13 -2.76
CA PHE A 13 8.95 1.20 -2.44
C PHE A 13 9.13 1.37 -0.92
N ALA A 14 8.13 0.95 -0.13
CA ALA A 14 8.20 0.98 1.34
C ALA A 14 9.36 0.13 1.86
N ARG A 15 9.49 -1.12 1.38
CA ARG A 15 10.57 -2.02 1.78
C ARG A 15 11.96 -1.46 1.47
N ARG A 16 12.13 -0.84 0.30
CA ARG A 16 13.40 -0.22 -0.08
C ARG A 16 13.79 0.92 0.85
N ILE A 17 12.81 1.68 1.33
CA ILE A 17 13.02 2.69 2.35
C ILE A 17 13.47 2.04 3.67
N GLU A 18 12.75 1.02 4.14
CA GLU A 18 13.07 0.31 5.38
C GLU A 18 14.49 -0.27 5.34
N ASP A 19 14.88 -0.91 4.23
CA ASP A 19 16.20 -1.48 4.02
C ASP A 19 17.31 -0.41 4.09
N LEU A 20 17.07 0.79 3.55
CA LEU A 20 18.03 1.89 3.61
C LEU A 20 18.12 2.54 4.98
N MET A 21 17.04 2.54 5.78
CA MET A 21 17.06 3.12 7.12
C MET A 21 18.01 2.40 8.09
N PHE A 22 18.50 1.20 7.76
CA PHE A 22 19.55 0.53 8.52
C PHE A 22 20.94 1.15 8.34
N THR A 23 21.16 1.92 7.26
CA THR A 23 22.49 2.41 6.88
C THR A 23 22.53 3.88 6.47
N VAL A 24 21.38 4.50 6.20
CA VAL A 24 21.23 5.87 5.69
C VAL A 24 20.29 6.66 6.60
N ALA A 25 20.65 7.91 6.91
CA ALA A 25 19.80 8.77 7.72
C ALA A 25 18.48 9.09 6.99
N PRO A 26 17.33 9.19 7.69
CA PRO A 26 16.03 9.44 7.07
C PRO A 26 16.00 10.67 6.13
N GLU A 27 16.73 11.72 6.49
CA GLU A 27 16.82 12.98 5.76
C GLU A 27 17.62 12.84 4.45
N GLU A 28 18.47 11.81 4.34
CA GLU A 28 19.30 11.52 3.18
C GLU A 28 18.60 10.59 2.17
N ILE A 29 17.57 9.85 2.61
CA ILE A 29 16.81 8.91 1.75
C ILE A 29 16.22 9.59 0.50
N PRO A 30 15.66 10.82 0.55
CA PRO A 30 15.14 11.49 -0.65
C PRO A 30 16.18 11.78 -1.73
N PHE A 31 17.47 11.73 -1.40
CA PHE A 31 18.58 11.93 -2.33
C PHE A 31 19.07 10.61 -2.96
N GLN A 32 18.58 9.46 -2.49
CA GLN A 32 18.88 8.15 -3.07
C GLN A 32 18.12 7.94 -4.39
N LEU A 33 18.78 7.27 -5.35
CA LEU A 33 18.24 7.07 -6.70
C LEU A 33 16.88 6.37 -6.66
N GLY A 34 15.83 7.00 -7.20
CA GLY A 34 14.49 6.42 -7.27
C GLY A 34 13.68 6.52 -5.97
N LEU A 35 14.15 7.30 -4.99
CA LEU A 35 13.43 7.61 -3.75
C LEU A 35 13.23 9.12 -3.59
N SER A 36 13.34 9.90 -4.65
CA SER A 36 13.05 11.33 -4.59
C SER A 36 11.58 11.59 -4.28
N LYS A 37 11.24 12.82 -3.86
CA LYS A 37 9.85 13.27 -3.73
C LYS A 37 9.04 13.05 -5.00
N MET A 38 9.67 13.23 -6.17
CA MET A 38 9.03 12.97 -7.46
C MET A 38 8.76 11.48 -7.67
N ASP A 39 9.68 10.61 -7.26
CA ASP A 39 9.51 9.16 -7.37
C ASP A 39 8.39 8.66 -6.46
N LEU A 40 8.31 9.18 -5.22
CA LEU A 40 7.19 8.92 -4.33
C LEU A 40 5.85 9.29 -5.00
N ARG A 41 5.71 10.50 -5.54
CA ARG A 41 4.47 10.94 -6.21
C ARG A 41 4.11 10.06 -7.41
N LYS A 42 5.10 9.68 -8.22
CA LYS A 42 4.89 8.77 -9.36
C LYS A 42 4.43 7.39 -8.89
N MET A 43 5.06 6.86 -7.85
CA MET A 43 4.71 5.58 -7.25
C MET A 43 3.27 5.61 -6.71
N LEU A 44 2.93 6.62 -5.92
CA LEU A 44 1.58 6.83 -5.37
C LEU A 44 0.55 6.90 -6.48
N LYS A 45 0.79 7.71 -7.51
CA LYS A 45 -0.10 7.79 -8.67
C LYS A 45 -0.27 6.42 -9.32
N SER A 46 0.80 5.69 -9.58
CA SER A 46 0.70 4.39 -10.25
C SER A 46 0.05 3.28 -9.41
N SER A 47 0.17 3.37 -8.08
CA SER A 47 -0.28 2.31 -7.16
C SER A 47 -1.68 2.57 -6.59
N LEU A 48 -2.06 3.84 -6.45
CA LEU A 48 -3.30 4.25 -5.77
C LEU A 48 -4.31 4.89 -6.73
N SER A 49 -3.93 5.24 -7.97
CA SER A 49 -4.93 5.65 -8.96
C SER A 49 -5.82 4.46 -9.30
N GLY A 50 -7.13 4.58 -9.08
CA GLY A 50 -8.05 3.48 -9.33
C GLY A 50 -7.98 2.37 -8.26
N VAL A 51 -7.69 2.74 -7.00
CA VAL A 51 -7.66 1.80 -5.88
C VAL A 51 -9.00 1.08 -5.68
N ASP A 52 -10.12 1.75 -5.93
CA ASP A 52 -11.49 1.19 -5.99
C ASP A 52 -11.58 -0.02 -6.96
N LYS A 53 -11.07 0.15 -8.17
CA LYS A 53 -11.03 -0.92 -9.18
C LYS A 53 -10.09 -2.05 -8.77
N SER A 54 -8.98 -1.69 -8.14
CA SER A 54 -7.99 -2.63 -7.62
C SER A 54 -8.59 -3.52 -6.52
N ILE A 55 -9.29 -2.92 -5.56
CA ILE A 55 -10.02 -3.61 -4.48
C ILE A 55 -11.08 -4.54 -5.09
N THR A 56 -11.86 -4.06 -6.07
CA THR A 56 -12.86 -4.87 -6.76
C THR A 56 -12.25 -6.08 -7.47
N ALA A 57 -11.11 -5.89 -8.13
CA ALA A 57 -10.40 -6.97 -8.81
C ALA A 57 -9.87 -8.01 -7.80
N MET A 58 -9.39 -7.57 -6.64
CA MET A 58 -8.96 -8.49 -5.58
C MET A 58 -10.13 -9.32 -5.05
N TYR A 59 -11.25 -8.70 -4.72
CA TYR A 59 -12.45 -9.40 -4.24
C TYR A 59 -12.94 -10.44 -5.26
N LYS A 60 -13.07 -10.06 -6.54
CA LYS A 60 -13.49 -10.98 -7.61
C LYS A 60 -12.51 -12.14 -7.80
N LYS A 61 -11.20 -11.90 -7.69
CA LYS A 61 -10.20 -12.96 -7.76
C LYS A 61 -10.26 -13.89 -6.55
N LEU A 62 -10.52 -13.37 -5.35
CA LEU A 62 -10.73 -14.21 -4.16
C LEU A 62 -11.96 -15.10 -4.37
N GLN A 63 -13.09 -14.52 -4.76
CA GLN A 63 -14.32 -15.25 -5.05
C GLN A 63 -14.10 -16.39 -6.07
N LYS A 64 -13.39 -16.13 -7.16
CA LYS A 64 -13.16 -17.12 -8.23
C LYS A 64 -12.22 -18.26 -7.84
N ASN A 65 -11.33 -18.06 -6.87
CA ASN A 65 -10.34 -19.07 -6.47
C ASN A 65 -10.77 -19.85 -5.22
N LEU A 66 -11.94 -19.55 -4.65
CA LEU A 66 -12.46 -20.25 -3.48
C LEU A 66 -13.43 -21.36 -3.89
N THR A 67 -13.21 -22.54 -3.34
CA THR A 67 -14.14 -23.68 -3.41
C THR A 67 -15.24 -23.61 -2.36
N SER A 68 -15.04 -22.85 -1.28
CA SER A 68 -16.02 -22.60 -0.22
C SER A 68 -16.32 -21.11 -0.13
N GLU A 69 -17.53 -20.73 -0.56
CA GLU A 69 -17.98 -19.33 -0.55
C GLU A 69 -18.14 -18.78 0.87
N GLU A 70 -18.42 -19.64 1.86
CA GLU A 70 -18.57 -19.26 3.27
C GLU A 70 -17.30 -18.66 3.88
N LEU A 71 -16.13 -18.99 3.32
CA LEU A 71 -14.84 -18.44 3.78
C LEU A 71 -14.55 -17.05 3.20
N LEU A 72 -15.22 -16.65 2.12
CA LEU A 72 -14.93 -15.41 1.41
C LEU A 72 -14.95 -14.16 2.31
N PRO A 73 -15.95 -13.95 3.19
CA PRO A 73 -15.97 -12.78 4.08
C PRO A 73 -14.74 -12.72 4.99
N SER A 74 -14.42 -13.83 5.66
CA SER A 74 -13.28 -13.90 6.59
C SER A 74 -11.93 -13.69 5.91
N LEU A 75 -11.76 -14.21 4.69
CA LEU A 75 -10.54 -14.03 3.90
C LEU A 75 -10.43 -12.61 3.36
N TRP A 76 -11.56 -12.02 2.98
CA TRP A 76 -11.60 -10.63 2.55
C TRP A 76 -11.25 -9.68 3.68
N ASP A 77 -11.82 -9.88 4.87
CA ASP A 77 -11.47 -9.11 6.07
C ASP A 77 -9.99 -9.21 6.42
N LYS A 78 -9.42 -10.42 6.31
CA LYS A 78 -7.97 -10.61 6.48
C LYS A 78 -7.15 -9.84 5.45
N CYS A 79 -7.57 -9.82 4.18
CA CYS A 79 -6.89 -9.05 3.13
C CYS A 79 -6.97 -7.54 3.37
N LYS A 80 -8.15 -7.02 3.74
CA LYS A 80 -8.35 -5.61 4.09
C LYS A 80 -7.44 -5.20 5.25
N LYS A 81 -7.41 -6.02 6.31
CA LYS A 81 -6.56 -5.79 7.48
C LYS A 81 -5.08 -5.75 7.10
N GLU A 82 -4.58 -6.75 6.39
CA GLU A 82 -3.15 -6.81 6.02
C GLU A 82 -2.76 -5.64 5.10
N PHE A 83 -3.63 -5.21 4.19
CA PHE A 83 -3.39 -4.00 3.41
C PHE A 83 -3.28 -2.76 4.30
N LEU A 84 -4.21 -2.57 5.23
CA LEU A 84 -4.23 -1.40 6.12
C LEU A 84 -3.00 -1.37 7.03
N ASP A 85 -2.62 -2.50 7.63
CA ASP A 85 -1.45 -2.60 8.51
C ASP A 85 -0.16 -2.18 7.76
N LYS A 86 -0.02 -2.62 6.50
CA LYS A 86 1.10 -2.22 5.64
C LYS A 86 1.03 -0.77 5.19
N TYR A 87 -0.15 -0.29 4.84
CA TYR A 87 -0.35 1.09 4.40
C TYR A 87 -0.09 2.08 5.54
N GLU A 88 -0.46 1.72 6.77
CA GLU A 88 -0.15 2.50 7.97
C GLU A 88 1.36 2.59 8.22
N SER A 89 2.06 1.47 8.11
CA SER A 89 3.54 1.45 8.20
C SER A 89 4.17 2.35 7.11
N PHE A 90 3.68 2.24 5.87
CA PHE A 90 4.11 3.11 4.78
C PHE A 90 3.82 4.60 5.06
N ALA A 91 2.65 4.93 5.60
CA ALA A 91 2.29 6.31 5.90
C ALA A 91 3.21 6.92 6.97
N GLN A 92 3.60 6.14 7.98
CA GLN A 92 4.57 6.55 9.00
C GLN A 92 5.96 6.79 8.39
N LEU A 93 6.41 5.92 7.49
CA LEU A 93 7.68 6.11 6.75
C LEU A 93 7.64 7.39 5.92
N VAL A 94 6.54 7.63 5.20
CA VAL A 94 6.40 8.84 4.37
C VAL A 94 6.41 10.10 5.23
N ALA A 95 5.69 10.11 6.34
CA ALA A 95 5.68 11.26 7.25
C ALA A 95 7.08 11.58 7.79
N LYS A 96 7.90 10.55 8.03
CA LYS A 96 9.28 10.70 8.51
C LYS A 96 10.24 11.20 7.44
N ILE A 97 10.14 10.70 6.21
CA ILE A 97 11.15 10.92 5.14
C ILE A 97 10.75 12.08 4.21
N TYR A 98 9.45 12.28 4.03
CA TYR A 98 8.88 13.28 3.14
C TYR A 98 7.83 14.13 3.86
N PRO A 99 8.22 14.89 4.91
CA PRO A 99 7.27 15.61 5.77
C PRO A 99 6.43 16.67 5.05
N THR A 100 6.84 17.08 3.84
CA THR A 100 6.11 18.04 3.00
C THR A 100 5.19 17.39 1.97
N GLU A 101 5.17 16.06 1.89
CA GLU A 101 4.33 15.32 0.93
C GLU A 101 3.02 14.88 1.60
N THR A 102 1.93 14.98 0.85
CA THR A 102 0.61 14.51 1.30
C THR A 102 0.30 13.20 0.59
N ILE A 103 -0.21 12.24 1.35
CA ILE A 103 -0.72 10.96 0.86
C ILE A 103 -2.15 10.76 1.39
N PRO A 104 -2.98 9.91 0.75
CA PRO A 104 -4.25 9.53 1.35
C PRO A 104 -4.02 8.95 2.75
N SER A 105 -4.85 9.35 3.70
CA SER A 105 -4.78 8.87 5.08
C SER A 105 -5.17 7.40 5.18
N VAL A 106 -4.76 6.76 6.28
CA VAL A 106 -5.19 5.39 6.61
C VAL A 106 -6.72 5.33 6.77
N ALA A 107 -7.35 6.41 7.24
CA ALA A 107 -8.80 6.51 7.36
C ALA A 107 -9.49 6.50 5.98
N GLU A 108 -9.02 7.33 5.04
CA GLU A 108 -9.54 7.33 3.67
C GLU A 108 -9.39 5.95 3.00
N MET A 109 -8.25 5.28 3.21
CA MET A 109 -8.06 3.91 2.70
C MET A 109 -8.99 2.90 3.34
N ARG A 110 -9.27 3.04 4.64
CA ARG A 110 -10.24 2.19 5.36
C ARG A 110 -11.64 2.37 4.81
N ASP A 111 -12.06 3.61 4.60
CA ASP A 111 -13.38 3.93 4.06
C ASP A 111 -13.54 3.38 2.63
N LEU A 112 -12.50 3.49 1.80
CA LEU A 112 -12.49 2.89 0.46
C LEU A 112 -12.64 1.36 0.51
N LEU A 113 -11.94 0.69 1.42
CA LEU A 113 -12.06 -0.76 1.61
C LEU A 113 -13.40 -1.20 2.22
N ALA A 114 -14.07 -0.32 2.97
CA ALA A 114 -15.38 -0.58 3.56
C ALA A 114 -16.52 -0.36 2.56
N SER A 115 -16.29 0.40 1.50
CA SER A 115 -17.28 0.65 0.43
C SER A 115 -17.54 -0.55 -0.50
N MET A 116 -16.91 -1.70 -0.23
CA MET A 116 -17.02 -2.96 -0.99
C MET A 116 -17.62 -4.10 -0.17
#